data_AF-A0A7J9X871-F1
#
_entry.id   AF-A0A7J9X871-F1
#
_cell.length_a   1.000
_cell.length_b   1.000
_cell.length_c   1.000
_cell.angle_alpha   90.00
_cell.angle_beta   90.00
_cell.angle_gamma   90.00
#
_symmetry.space_group_name_H-M   'P 1'
#
loop_
_entity.id
_entity.type
_entity.pdbx_description
1 polymer ?
#
loop_
_entity_poly.entity_id
_entity_poly.type
_entity_poly.pdbx_seq_one_letter_code
_entity_poly.pdbx_strand_id
1 'polypeptide(L)'
;MPGHHQQRARRGTRRGQARQGARRAVTGLKQANATKKVKLIAYDAAPAEVNALKNGTISALIAQNPAQEGRVTMQLADKLMKEADVPKRKLTELVVIDSKQHELADKYEYNSTC
;
A
#
# COMPACT_ATOMS: atom_id res chain seq x y z
N MET A 1 -2.58 14.96 -49.68
CA MET A 1 -2.94 13.97 -48.63
C MET A 1 -1.68 13.54 -47.86
N PRO A 2 -1.31 14.22 -46.77
CA PRO A 2 -0.47 13.59 -45.75
C PRO A 2 -1.07 13.77 -44.35
N GLY A 3 -1.12 12.72 -43.54
CA GLY A 3 -1.49 12.90 -42.13
C GLY A 3 -1.96 11.65 -41.40
N HIS A 4 -1.06 10.71 -41.12
CA HIS A 4 -1.27 9.73 -40.05
C HIS A 4 -0.06 9.69 -39.12
N HIS A 5 0.20 10.83 -38.45
CA HIS A 5 0.82 10.81 -37.13
C HIS A 5 -0.25 10.40 -36.12
N GLN A 6 -0.27 9.12 -35.73
CA GLN A 6 -0.96 8.73 -34.50
C GLN A 6 0.07 8.34 -33.45
N GLN A 7 0.12 9.20 -32.43
CA GLN A 7 0.91 9.09 -31.22
C GLN A 7 0.79 7.69 -30.61
N ARG A 8 1.92 6.98 -30.55
CA ARG A 8 2.11 5.89 -29.58
C ARG A 8 2.10 6.51 -28.20
N ALA A 9 0.93 6.50 -27.56
CA ALA A 9 0.79 6.82 -26.16
C ALA A 9 1.74 5.94 -25.34
N ARG A 10 2.67 6.60 -24.65
CA ARG A 10 3.63 6.01 -23.73
C ARG A 10 2.87 5.15 -22.71
N ARG A 11 3.19 3.85 -22.66
CA ARG A 11 2.79 2.96 -21.57
C ARG A 11 3.46 3.46 -20.29
N GLY A 12 2.82 4.42 -19.64
CA GLY A 12 3.13 4.81 -18.28
C GLY A 12 2.93 3.62 -17.37
N THR A 13 3.97 3.30 -16.61
CA THR A 13 3.98 2.34 -15.51
C THR A 13 2.67 2.36 -14.74
N ARG A 14 2.03 1.19 -14.58
CA ARG A 14 0.91 0.99 -13.65
C ARG A 14 1.45 1.16 -12.23
N ARG A 15 1.68 2.41 -11.82
CA ARG A 15 2.07 2.75 -10.44
C ARG A 15 0.97 2.24 -9.52
N GLY A 16 1.41 1.54 -8.48
CA GLY A 16 0.63 0.83 -7.47
C GLY A 16 -0.86 1.16 -7.43
N GLN A 17 -1.68 0.22 -7.86
CA GLN A 17 -3.11 0.31 -7.60
C GLN A 17 -3.31 0.25 -6.09
N ALA A 18 -3.86 1.31 -5.50
CA ALA A 18 -4.39 1.24 -4.14
C ALA A 18 -5.36 0.06 -4.06
N ARG A 19 -5.32 -0.68 -2.95
CA ARG A 19 -6.23 -1.78 -2.68
C ARG A 19 -7.66 -1.29 -2.86
N GLN A 20 -8.50 -2.17 -3.42
CA GLN A 20 -9.82 -1.78 -3.94
C GLN A 20 -10.70 -1.09 -2.88
N GLY A 21 -10.58 -1.48 -1.61
CA GLY A 21 -11.33 -0.88 -0.49
C GLY A 21 -10.98 0.60 -0.27
N ALA A 22 -9.72 0.90 0.05
CA ALA A 22 -9.25 2.26 0.31
C ALA A 22 -9.49 3.18 -0.90
N ARG A 23 -9.23 2.68 -2.12
CA ARG A 23 -9.45 3.44 -3.35
C ARG A 23 -10.91 3.81 -3.57
N ARG A 24 -11.84 2.87 -3.35
CA ARG A 24 -13.29 3.12 -3.50
C ARG A 24 -13.80 4.11 -2.46
N ALA A 25 -13.34 4.00 -1.20
CA ALA A 25 -13.67 4.94 -0.14
C ALA A 25 -13.19 6.37 -0.48
N VAL A 26 -11.95 6.51 -0.94
CA VAL A 26 -11.40 7.79 -1.42
C VAL A 26 -12.25 8.37 -2.55
N THR A 27 -12.64 7.57 -3.55
CA THR A 27 -13.49 8.03 -4.65
C THR A 27 -14.86 8.51 -4.14
N GLY A 28 -15.50 7.75 -3.25
CA GLY A 28 -16.79 8.13 -2.67
C GLY A 28 -16.73 9.44 -1.89
N LEU A 29 -15.69 9.62 -1.06
CA LEU A 29 -15.48 10.87 -0.32
C LEU A 29 -15.26 12.07 -1.25
N LYS A 30 -14.56 11.87 -2.37
CA LYS A 30 -14.39 12.91 -3.39
C LYS A 30 -15.72 13.27 -4.05
N GLN A 31 -16.51 12.27 -4.46
CA GLN A 31 -17.83 12.47 -5.07
C GLN A 31 -18.80 13.18 -4.13
N ALA A 32 -18.72 12.93 -2.83
CA ALA A 32 -19.54 13.56 -1.80
C ALA A 32 -19.01 14.92 -1.31
N ASN A 33 -17.93 15.46 -1.88
CA ASN A 33 -17.25 16.67 -1.38
C ASN A 33 -16.92 16.61 0.14
N ALA A 34 -16.55 15.41 0.61
CA ALA A 34 -16.36 15.07 2.01
C ALA A 34 -14.90 14.72 2.38
N THR A 35 -13.96 14.77 1.43
CA THR A 35 -12.55 14.37 1.61
C THR A 35 -11.85 14.98 2.83
N LYS A 36 -12.16 16.24 3.18
CA LYS A 36 -11.57 16.92 4.36
C LYS A 36 -12.52 16.97 5.56
N LYS A 37 -13.74 16.46 5.41
CA LYS A 37 -14.80 16.47 6.43
C LYS A 37 -14.86 15.14 7.18
N VAL A 38 -14.46 14.04 6.53
CA VAL A 38 -14.44 12.70 7.10
C VAL A 38 -13.00 12.24 7.23
N LYS A 39 -12.62 11.76 8.42
CA LYS A 39 -11.33 11.12 8.63
C LYS A 39 -11.39 9.70 8.09
N LEU A 40 -10.49 9.37 7.16
CA LEU A 40 -10.34 8.04 6.60
C LEU A 40 -9.05 7.41 7.12
N ILE A 41 -9.16 6.24 7.75
CA ILE A 41 -8.02 5.38 8.08
C ILE A 41 -8.04 4.21 7.09
N ALA A 42 -6.94 3.98 6.39
CA ALA A 42 -6.83 2.89 5.42
C ALA A 42 -5.83 1.84 5.89
N TYR A 43 -6.06 0.59 5.50
CA TYR A 43 -5.10 -0.48 5.65
C TYR A 43 -4.16 -0.51 4.44
N ASP A 44 -2.94 -1.02 4.63
CA ASP A 44 -1.84 -1.05 3.66
C ASP A 44 -1.14 0.30 3.41
N ALA A 45 -0.02 0.22 2.69
CA ALA A 45 0.79 1.36 2.27
C ALA A 45 1.26 1.18 0.83
N ALA A 46 0.37 0.84 -0.11
CA ALA A 46 0.75 0.85 -1.52
C ALA A 46 0.93 2.32 -2.01
N PRO A 47 1.63 2.52 -3.14
CA PRO A 47 1.98 3.87 -3.60
C PRO A 47 0.79 4.83 -3.70
N ALA A 48 -0.39 4.35 -4.09
CA ALA A 48 -1.58 5.19 -4.15
C ALA A 48 -2.17 5.54 -2.78
N GLU A 49 -2.11 4.65 -1.77
CA GLU A 49 -2.47 5.01 -0.39
C GLU A 49 -1.49 6.01 0.21
N VAL A 50 -0.18 5.83 0.02
CA VAL A 50 0.85 6.76 0.50
C VAL A 50 0.67 8.15 -0.12
N ASN A 51 0.41 8.22 -1.42
CA ASN A 51 0.09 9.49 -2.07
C ASN A 51 -1.21 10.11 -1.55
N ALA A 52 -2.23 9.30 -1.23
CA ALA A 52 -3.49 9.78 -0.65
C ALA A 52 -3.35 10.22 0.81
N LEU A 53 -2.42 9.64 1.57
CA LEU A 53 -2.03 10.12 2.90
C LEU A 53 -1.36 11.49 2.79
N LYS A 54 -0.34 11.61 1.93
CA LYS A 54 0.44 12.84 1.71
C LYS A 54 -0.41 14.02 1.23
N ASN A 55 -1.45 13.77 0.44
CA ASN A 55 -2.37 14.82 -0.01
C ASN A 55 -3.55 15.09 0.94
N GLY A 56 -3.60 14.40 2.09
CA GLY A 56 -4.60 14.60 3.15
C GLY A 56 -5.98 14.00 2.85
N THR A 57 -6.11 13.17 1.83
CA THR A 57 -7.36 12.41 1.57
C THR A 57 -7.50 11.26 2.55
N ILE A 58 -6.40 10.60 2.90
CA ILE A 58 -6.32 9.62 3.98
C ILE A 58 -5.66 10.30 5.18
N SER A 59 -6.19 10.04 6.38
CA SER A 59 -5.71 10.64 7.64
C SER A 59 -4.64 9.80 8.32
N ALA A 60 -4.72 8.48 8.20
CA ALA A 60 -3.71 7.55 8.68
C ALA A 60 -3.73 6.24 7.88
N LEU A 61 -2.58 5.56 7.84
CA LEU A 61 -2.43 4.21 7.32
C LEU A 61 -2.11 3.23 8.45
N ILE A 62 -2.62 2.01 8.32
CA ILE A 62 -2.16 0.84 9.07
C ILE A 62 -1.32 0.01 8.09
N ALA A 63 -0.02 0.28 8.07
CA ALA A 63 0.93 -0.33 7.16
C ALA A 63 1.40 -1.69 7.69
N GLN A 64 1.31 -2.71 6.84
CA GLN A 64 1.94 -4.02 7.09
C GLN A 64 3.41 -4.03 6.68
N ASN A 65 4.09 -5.15 6.92
CA ASN A 65 5.46 -5.40 6.45
C ASN A 65 5.54 -6.69 5.60
N PRO A 66 5.12 -6.64 4.30
CA PRO A 66 5.11 -7.83 3.44
C PRO A 66 6.48 -8.51 3.28
N ALA A 67 7.57 -7.73 3.31
CA ALA A 67 8.92 -8.27 3.23
C ALA A 67 9.29 -9.08 4.49
N GLN A 68 8.92 -8.59 5.67
CA GLN A 68 9.08 -9.35 6.91
C GLN A 68 8.21 -10.59 6.91
N GLU A 69 6.95 -10.50 6.47
CA GLU A 69 6.04 -11.65 6.34
C GLU A 69 6.64 -12.75 5.47
N GLY A 70 7.19 -12.40 4.30
CA GLY A 70 7.87 -13.34 3.43
C GLY A 70 9.07 -14.01 4.12
N ARG A 71 9.96 -13.22 4.74
CA ARG A 71 11.15 -13.74 5.45
C ARG A 71 10.77 -14.67 6.60
N VAL A 72 9.83 -14.25 7.45
CA VAL A 72 9.36 -15.05 8.59
C VAL A 72 8.70 -16.32 8.10
N THR A 73 7.91 -16.26 7.03
CA THR A 73 7.28 -17.46 6.44
C THR A 73 8.32 -18.47 5.99
N MET A 74 9.36 -18.03 5.27
CA MET A 74 10.44 -18.93 4.82
C MET A 74 11.23 -19.52 6.00
N GLN A 75 11.48 -18.74 7.06
CA GLN A 75 12.14 -19.24 8.27
C GLN A 75 11.29 -20.29 9.00
N LEU A 76 9.98 -20.09 9.09
CA LEU A 76 9.08 -21.07 9.71
C LEU A 76 8.97 -22.34 8.86
N ALA A 77 8.95 -22.21 7.53
CA ALA A 77 8.97 -23.35 6.62
C ALA A 77 10.25 -24.19 6.79
N ASP A 78 11.42 -23.57 6.83
CA ASP A 78 12.70 -24.27 7.08
C ASP A 78 12.71 -25.01 8.44
N LYS A 79 12.17 -24.39 9.49
CA LYS A 79 12.03 -25.03 10.81
C LYS A 79 11.10 -26.25 10.77
N LEU A 80 9.96 -26.14 10.09
CA LEU A 80 9.04 -27.26 9.91
C LEU A 80 9.69 -28.42 9.16
N MET A 81 10.48 -28.14 8.12
CA MET A 81 11.22 -29.17 7.37
C MET A 81 12.29 -29.86 8.22
N LYS A 82 12.72 -29.24 9.32
CA LYS A 82 13.65 -29.80 10.32
C LYS A 82 12.92 -30.40 11.52
N GLU A 83 11.63 -30.67 11.39
CA GLU A 83 10.75 -31.25 12.43
C GLU A 83 10.70 -30.43 13.73
N ALA A 84 11.04 -29.13 13.67
CA ALA A 84 10.96 -28.25 14.83
C ALA A 84 9.54 -27.74 15.05
N ASP A 85 9.18 -27.56 16.32
CA ASP A 85 7.92 -26.90 16.68
C ASP A 85 7.91 -25.43 16.27
N VAL A 86 6.82 -25.03 15.63
CA VAL A 86 6.57 -23.65 15.22
C VAL A 86 5.23 -23.16 15.75
N PRO A 87 5.09 -21.85 16.02
CA PRO A 87 3.81 -21.29 16.43
C PRO A 87 2.79 -21.42 15.30
N LYS A 88 1.56 -21.87 15.64
CA LYS A 88 0.42 -21.92 14.70
C LYS A 88 0.02 -20.56 14.14
N ARG A 89 0.35 -19.49 14.85
CA ARG A 89 0.08 -18.10 14.47
C ARG A 89 1.27 -17.22 14.85
N LYS A 90 1.74 -16.42 13.91
CA LYS A 90 2.76 -15.40 14.14
C LYS A 90 2.26 -14.07 13.59
N LEU A 91 2.10 -13.09 14.48
CA LEU A 91 1.81 -11.71 14.09
C LEU A 91 3.10 -11.03 13.64
N THR A 92 3.06 -10.40 12.48
CA THR A 92 4.11 -9.52 11.95
C THR A 92 3.83 -8.08 12.35
N GLU A 93 4.85 -7.23 12.20
CA GLU A 93 4.74 -5.83 12.60
C GLU A 93 3.65 -5.10 11.80
N LEU A 94 2.82 -4.33 12.51
CA LEU A 94 1.89 -3.36 11.96
C LEU A 94 2.30 -1.98 12.44
N VAL A 95 2.38 -1.02 11.52
CA VAL A 95 2.81 0.35 11.80
C VAL A 95 1.67 1.32 11.49
N VAL A 96 1.33 2.14 12.47
CA VAL A 96 0.39 3.25 12.27
C VAL A 96 1.18 4.45 11.76
N ILE A 97 0.73 5.01 10.63
CA ILE A 97 1.39 6.14 9.97
C ILE A 97 0.36 7.26 9.79
N ASP A 98 0.53 8.36 10.52
CA ASP A 98 -0.34 9.53 10.39
C ASP A 98 0.08 10.45 9.23
N SER A 99 -0.77 11.45 8.93
CA SER A 99 -0.54 12.40 7.84
C SER A 99 0.65 13.36 8.04
N LYS A 100 1.37 13.30 9.17
CA LYS A 100 2.56 14.09 9.44
C LYS A 100 3.84 13.27 9.26
N GLN A 101 3.74 11.95 9.29
CA GLN A 101 4.86 11.01 9.23
C GLN A 101 5.20 10.60 7.78
N HIS A 102 5.45 11.57 6.89
CA HIS A 102 5.70 11.30 5.47
C HIS A 102 6.93 10.41 5.21
N GLU A 103 8.02 10.59 5.96
CA GLU A 103 9.22 9.76 5.84
C GLU A 103 8.97 8.31 6.25
N LEU A 104 8.14 8.11 7.28
CA LEU A 104 7.70 6.78 7.69
C LEU A 104 6.81 6.14 6.61
N ALA A 105 5.93 6.93 5.99
CA ALA A 105 5.12 6.49 4.87
C ALA A 105 5.97 6.04 3.68
N ASP A 106 7.05 6.75 3.37
CA ASP A 106 8.01 6.37 2.31
C ASP A 106 8.77 5.09 2.66
N LYS A 107 9.21 4.96 3.92
CA LYS A 107 9.90 3.75 4.40
C LYS A 107 9.04 2.49 4.27
N TYR A 108 7.74 2.60 4.56
CA TYR A 108 6.79 1.48 4.54
C TYR A 108 5.99 1.40 3.23
N GLU A 109 6.26 2.25 2.24
CA GLU A 109 5.64 2.16 0.93
C GLU A 109 5.96 0.80 0.30
N TYR A 110 4.94 0.11 -0.20
CA TYR A 110 5.11 -1.18 -0.83
C TYR A 110 5.83 -1.03 -2.16
N ASN A 111 7.12 -1.36 -2.15
CA ASN A 111 7.95 -1.44 -3.34
C ASN A 111 8.08 -2.90 -3.82
N SER A 112 8.31 -3.06 -5.13
CA SER A 112 8.54 -4.35 -5.78
C SER A 112 10.02 -4.59 -6.10
N THR A 113 10.91 -3.71 -5.64
CA THR A 113 12.36 -3.87 -5.78
C THR A 113 12.83 -4.78 -4.65
N CYS A 114 12.53 -6.08 -4.80
CA CYS A 114 13.20 -7.14 -4.07
C CYS A 114 14.64 -7.28 -4.56
#